data_AF-A0A5C6DQD6-F1
#
_entry.id   AF-A0A5C6DQD6-F1
#
_cell.length_a   1.000
_cell.length_b   1.000
_cell.length_c   1.000
_cell.angle_alpha   90.00
_cell.angle_beta   90.00
_cell.angle_gamma   90.00
#
_symmetry.space_group_name_H-M   'P 1'
#
loop_
_entity.id
_entity.type
_entity.pdbx_description
1 polymer ?
#
loop_
_entity_poly.entity_id
_entity_poly.type
_entity_poly.pdbx_seq_one_letter_code
_entity_poly.pdbx_strand_id
1 'polypeptide(L)'
;MKQSSHRYRLLFTILWGLFGSSLRAEQESLPPFSDGQGPQTYDELWAGYDPRAEPLEMETLHEWEEDQVVFKVLRYRIGIFKGQKAMMAAVFGYPKGAKHLPGLVQIHGGGQYADYRSVLTNAKRGYATISTGVLMTYKRR
;
A
#
# COMPACT_ATOMS: atom_id res chain seq x y z
N MET A 1 25.44 35.41 -61.67
CA MET A 1 25.57 36.25 -60.46
C MET A 1 25.62 35.32 -59.25
N LYS A 2 26.57 35.58 -58.34
CA LYS A 2 26.98 34.80 -57.14
C LYS A 2 25.90 33.96 -56.43
N GLN A 3 26.32 32.79 -55.94
CA GLN A 3 26.17 32.26 -54.56
C GLN A 3 26.12 30.72 -54.62
N SER A 4 26.61 29.92 -53.69
CA SER A 4 27.46 30.05 -52.50
C SER A 4 27.56 28.62 -51.98
N SER A 5 28.76 28.12 -51.74
CA SER A 5 29.02 26.79 -51.20
C SER A 5 28.58 26.69 -49.75
N HIS A 6 27.71 25.75 -49.38
CA HIS A 6 27.50 25.36 -47.98
C HIS A 6 27.81 23.86 -47.79
N ARG A 7 28.96 23.64 -47.13
CA ARG A 7 29.45 22.36 -46.63
C ARG A 7 28.55 21.96 -45.46
N TYR A 8 27.72 20.93 -45.62
CA TYR A 8 27.03 20.32 -44.49
C TYR A 8 28.05 19.44 -43.72
N ARG A 9 28.66 20.02 -42.68
CA ARG A 9 29.42 19.27 -41.68
C ARG A 9 28.43 18.44 -40.86
N LEU A 10 28.50 17.13 -41.05
CA LEU A 10 27.86 16.12 -40.23
C LEU A 10 28.41 16.22 -38.79
N LEU A 11 27.60 16.66 -37.83
CA LEU A 11 27.90 16.63 -36.40
C LEU A 11 26.91 15.69 -35.73
N PHE A 12 27.32 14.43 -35.55
CA PHE A 12 26.68 13.49 -34.65
C PHE A 12 27.10 13.83 -33.22
N THR A 13 26.21 14.39 -32.42
CA THR A 13 26.40 14.53 -30.97
C THR A 13 25.45 13.56 -30.28
N ILE A 14 25.98 12.40 -29.87
CA ILE A 14 25.26 11.45 -29.01
C ILE A 14 25.32 12.02 -27.59
N LEU A 15 24.22 12.61 -27.13
CA LEU A 15 24.06 13.03 -25.74
C LEU A 15 23.49 11.84 -24.95
N TRP A 16 24.36 11.00 -24.39
CA TRP A 16 23.97 10.03 -23.37
C TRP A 16 23.66 10.79 -22.07
N GLY A 17 22.40 11.20 -21.92
CA GLY A 17 21.88 11.69 -20.67
C GLY A 17 21.85 10.55 -19.65
N LEU A 18 22.77 10.59 -18.67
CA LEU A 18 22.67 9.85 -17.43
C LEU A 18 21.41 10.34 -16.69
N PHE A 19 20.26 9.71 -16.95
CA PHE A 19 19.12 9.78 -16.03
C PHE A 19 19.48 8.97 -14.80
N GLY A 20 20.24 9.59 -13.89
CA GLY A 20 20.37 9.11 -12.53
C GLY A 20 19.01 9.27 -11.86
N SER A 21 18.22 8.20 -11.83
CA SER A 21 17.05 8.11 -10.97
C SER A 21 17.54 8.28 -9.54
N SER A 22 17.37 9.50 -8.99
CA SER A 22 17.55 9.69 -7.56
C SER A 22 16.51 8.82 -6.86
N LEU A 23 16.97 7.74 -6.21
CA LEU A 23 16.14 7.00 -5.27
C LEU A 23 15.92 7.92 -4.07
N ARG A 24 14.92 8.80 -4.16
CA ARG A 24 14.49 9.58 -3.01
C ARG A 24 13.86 8.59 -2.04
N ALA A 25 14.42 8.48 -0.83
CA ALA A 25 13.78 7.75 0.24
C ALA A 25 12.37 8.35 0.41
N GLU A 26 11.35 7.49 0.34
CA GLU A 26 9.98 7.93 0.54
C GLU A 26 9.83 8.44 1.99
N GLN A 27 8.95 9.41 2.20
CA GLN A 27 8.78 10.10 3.48
C GLN A 27 8.12 9.18 4.53
N GLU A 28 8.53 9.28 5.79
CA GLU A 28 7.88 8.57 6.91
C GLU A 28 6.39 8.93 6.98
N SER A 29 5.52 7.92 7.10
CA SER A 29 4.07 8.15 7.27
C SER A 29 3.75 8.81 8.61
N LEU A 30 4.58 8.51 9.61
CA LEU A 30 4.54 9.12 10.93
C LEU A 30 5.95 9.64 11.23
N PRO A 31 6.23 10.93 10.94
CA PRO A 31 7.55 11.48 11.19
C PRO A 31 7.88 11.42 12.69
N PRO A 32 9.15 11.19 13.05
CA PRO A 32 9.56 11.21 14.44
C PRO A 32 9.35 12.60 15.04
N PHE A 33 9.07 12.65 16.34
CA PHE A 33 8.91 13.92 17.05
C PHE A 33 10.21 14.74 17.04
N SER A 34 10.10 16.05 16.85
CA SER A 34 11.21 16.99 17.05
C SER A 34 11.59 17.03 18.53
N ASP A 35 12.90 17.04 18.81
CA ASP A 35 13.47 17.23 20.15
C ASP A 35 13.11 16.17 21.20
N GLY A 36 12.57 15.02 20.78
CA GLY A 36 12.23 13.90 21.65
C GLY A 36 11.02 14.13 22.58
N GLN A 37 10.31 15.25 22.43
CA GLN A 37 9.08 15.54 23.15
C GLN A 37 7.89 15.01 22.36
N GLY A 38 7.12 14.11 22.97
CA GLY A 38 5.87 13.63 22.38
C GLY A 38 4.75 14.69 22.42
N PRO A 39 3.69 14.52 21.64
CA PRO A 39 2.51 15.38 21.64
C PRO A 39 1.86 15.39 23.03
N GLN A 40 1.41 16.56 23.47
CA GLN A 40 0.78 16.76 24.78
C GLN A 40 -0.74 16.73 24.69
N THR A 41 -1.30 16.84 23.48
CA THR A 41 -2.74 16.83 23.24
C THR A 41 -3.13 15.83 22.15
N TYR A 42 -4.41 15.46 22.11
CA TYR A 42 -4.97 14.64 21.05
C TYR A 42 -4.81 15.30 19.67
N ASP A 43 -5.03 16.61 19.58
CA ASP A 43 -4.91 17.34 18.33
C ASP A 43 -3.45 17.37 17.83
N GLU A 44 -2.48 17.58 18.74
CA GLU A 44 -1.06 17.50 18.41
C GLU A 44 -0.64 16.10 17.93
N LEU A 45 -1.22 15.04 18.51
CA LEU A 45 -0.91 13.65 18.14
C LEU A 45 -1.30 13.34 16.69
N TRP A 46 -2.41 13.90 16.21
CA TRP A 46 -2.92 13.65 14.87
C TRP A 46 -2.62 14.77 13.87
N ALA A 47 -1.99 15.86 14.32
CA ALA A 47 -1.65 17.00 13.48
C ALA A 47 -0.83 16.56 12.26
N GLY A 48 -1.34 16.86 11.05
CA GLY A 48 -0.65 16.57 9.79
C GLY A 48 -0.72 15.10 9.33
N TYR A 49 -1.35 14.19 10.08
CA TYR A 49 -1.56 12.83 9.60
C TYR A 49 -2.72 12.77 8.59
N ASP A 50 -2.40 12.40 7.35
CA ASP A 50 -3.38 12.08 6.32
C ASP A 50 -3.28 10.58 5.95
N PRO A 51 -4.25 9.74 6.35
CA PRO A 51 -4.24 8.31 6.03
C PRO A 51 -4.44 8.02 4.54
N ARG A 52 -4.70 9.03 3.70
CA ARG A 52 -4.88 8.90 2.24
C ARG A 52 -3.71 9.46 1.42
N ALA A 53 -2.70 10.05 2.08
CA ALA A 53 -1.56 10.64 1.38
C ALA A 53 -0.76 9.59 0.58
N GLU A 54 -0.80 8.34 1.00
CA GLU A 54 -0.07 7.23 0.38
C GLU A 54 -1.02 6.24 -0.32
N PRO A 55 -0.62 5.68 -1.47
CA PRO A 55 -1.40 4.64 -2.13
C PRO A 55 -1.39 3.35 -1.31
N LEU A 56 -2.52 2.62 -1.34
CA LEU A 56 -2.68 1.37 -0.60
C LEU A 56 -1.78 0.22 -1.09
N GLU A 57 -1.26 0.29 -2.33
CA GLU A 57 -0.39 -0.73 -2.94
C GLU A 57 -0.86 -2.17 -2.67
N MET A 58 -2.12 -2.45 -3.00
CA MET A 58 -2.77 -3.73 -2.72
C MET A 58 -2.43 -4.80 -3.76
N GLU A 59 -2.19 -6.01 -3.29
CA GLU A 59 -2.02 -7.23 -4.09
C GLU A 59 -2.91 -8.36 -3.54
N THR A 60 -3.52 -9.14 -4.44
CA THR A 60 -4.17 -10.42 -4.08
C THR A 60 -3.14 -11.54 -4.20
N LEU A 61 -2.77 -12.15 -3.08
CA LEU A 61 -1.77 -13.23 -3.01
C LEU A 61 -2.39 -14.60 -3.30
N HIS A 62 -3.65 -14.78 -2.93
CA HIS A 62 -4.40 -16.01 -3.13
C HIS A 62 -5.89 -15.70 -3.18
N GLU A 63 -6.64 -16.41 -4.01
CA GLU A 63 -8.09 -16.28 -4.15
C GLU A 63 -8.71 -17.68 -4.21
N TRP A 64 -9.79 -17.88 -3.48
CA TRP A 64 -10.53 -19.14 -3.47
C TRP A 64 -12.02 -18.91 -3.21
N GLU A 65 -12.82 -19.94 -3.43
CA GLU A 65 -14.25 -19.95 -3.10
C GLU A 65 -14.57 -21.09 -2.15
N GLU A 66 -15.45 -20.82 -1.18
CA GLU A 66 -15.99 -21.81 -0.25
C GLU A 66 -17.39 -21.36 0.17
N ASP A 67 -18.37 -22.28 0.17
CA ASP A 67 -19.74 -22.00 0.62
C ASP A 67 -20.39 -20.74 0.02
N GLN A 68 -20.23 -20.54 -1.30
CA GLN A 68 -20.70 -19.35 -2.02
C GLN A 68 -20.09 -18.01 -1.55
N VAL A 69 -18.94 -18.06 -0.88
CA VAL A 69 -18.15 -16.89 -0.48
C VAL A 69 -16.86 -16.89 -1.28
N VAL A 70 -16.53 -15.73 -1.86
CA VAL A 70 -15.23 -15.47 -2.47
C VAL A 70 -14.30 -14.95 -1.39
N PHE A 71 -13.11 -15.52 -1.28
CA PHE A 71 -12.08 -15.14 -0.33
C PHE A 71 -10.81 -14.70 -1.06
N LYS A 72 -10.07 -13.79 -0.43
CA LYS A 72 -8.78 -13.30 -0.89
C LYS A 72 -7.82 -13.18 0.27
N VAL A 73 -6.62 -13.74 0.15
CA VAL A 73 -5.48 -13.27 0.95
C VAL A 73 -4.94 -12.03 0.27
N LEU A 74 -5.01 -10.90 0.97
CA LEU A 74 -4.51 -9.62 0.48
C LEU A 74 -3.21 -9.25 1.18
N ARG A 75 -2.37 -8.51 0.47
CA ARG A 75 -1.27 -7.72 1.01
C ARG A 75 -1.46 -6.27 0.62
N TYR A 76 -1.28 -5.34 1.55
CA TYR A 76 -1.40 -3.90 1.27
C TYR A 76 -0.45 -3.09 2.15
N ARG A 77 -0.08 -1.90 1.68
CA ARG A 77 0.79 -0.97 2.39
C ARG A 77 0.02 -0.27 3.51
N ILE A 78 0.67 -0.13 4.66
CA ILE A 78 0.14 0.61 5.82
C ILE A 78 0.98 1.84 6.18
N GLY A 79 2.08 2.06 5.47
CA GLY A 79 2.93 3.22 5.64
C GLY A 79 4.40 2.95 5.35
N ILE A 80 5.22 3.93 5.68
CA ILE A 80 6.67 3.90 5.69
C ILE A 80 7.10 4.16 7.11
N PHE A 81 7.85 3.20 7.64
CA PHE A 81 8.43 3.31 8.96
C PHE A 81 9.91 2.98 8.85
N LYS A 82 10.77 3.87 9.35
CA LYS A 82 12.24 3.74 9.32
C LYS A 82 12.78 3.55 7.88
N GLY A 83 12.22 4.29 6.93
CA GLY A 83 12.58 4.30 5.53
C GLY A 83 12.16 3.04 4.76
N GLN A 84 11.31 2.20 5.35
CA GLN A 84 10.87 0.94 4.76
C GLN A 84 9.35 0.90 4.62
N LYS A 85 8.87 0.41 3.48
CA LYS A 85 7.44 0.12 3.28
C LYS A 85 7.01 -0.97 4.25
N ALA A 86 6.04 -0.64 5.08
CA ALA A 86 5.35 -1.58 5.94
C ALA A 86 4.13 -2.14 5.22
N MET A 87 4.08 -3.47 5.11
CA MET A 87 3.00 -4.18 4.44
C MET A 87 2.21 -5.00 5.47
N MET A 88 0.89 -5.05 5.34
CA MET A 88 0.01 -5.87 6.16
C MET A 88 -0.65 -6.95 5.32
N ALA A 89 -0.82 -8.14 5.90
CA ALA A 89 -1.63 -9.21 5.34
C ALA A 89 -3.07 -9.11 5.85
N ALA A 90 -4.04 -9.56 5.06
CA ALA A 90 -5.40 -9.75 5.53
C ALA A 90 -6.09 -10.89 4.80
N VAL A 91 -7.16 -11.41 5.42
CA VAL A 91 -8.16 -12.21 4.70
C VAL A 91 -9.35 -11.32 4.44
N PHE A 92 -9.73 -11.18 3.18
CA PHE A 92 -10.92 -10.47 2.74
C PHE A 92 -11.91 -11.46 2.12
N GLY A 93 -13.21 -11.23 2.26
CA GLY A 93 -14.19 -12.05 1.56
C GLY A 93 -15.59 -11.47 1.57
N TYR A 94 -16.41 -12.00 0.67
CA TYR A 94 -17.76 -11.51 0.39
C TYR A 94 -18.62 -12.58 -0.31
N PRO A 95 -19.96 -12.54 -0.19
CA PRO A 95 -20.87 -13.40 -0.95
C PRO A 95 -20.66 -13.29 -2.46
N LYS A 96 -20.55 -14.44 -3.12
CA LYS A 96 -20.37 -14.52 -4.56
C LYS A 96 -21.52 -13.82 -5.31
N GLY A 97 -21.17 -12.98 -6.27
CA GLY A 97 -22.14 -12.26 -7.11
C GLY A 97 -22.82 -11.06 -6.44
N ALA A 98 -22.63 -10.83 -5.15
CA ALA A 98 -23.21 -9.70 -4.45
C ALA A 98 -22.46 -8.38 -4.75
N LYS A 99 -23.18 -7.27 -4.68
CA LYS A 99 -22.69 -5.91 -4.92
C LYS A 99 -23.25 -4.96 -3.87
N HIS A 100 -22.58 -3.83 -3.64
CA HIS A 100 -23.02 -2.78 -2.70
C HIS A 100 -23.27 -3.30 -1.27
N LEU A 101 -22.40 -4.19 -0.81
CA LEU A 101 -22.51 -4.80 0.51
C LEU A 101 -22.05 -3.85 1.61
N PRO A 102 -22.65 -3.91 2.81
CA PRO A 102 -22.04 -3.34 4.00
C PRO A 102 -20.68 -4.00 4.28
N GLY A 103 -19.71 -3.18 4.68
CA GLY A 103 -18.34 -3.61 4.99
C GLY A 103 -18.13 -3.78 6.50
N LEU A 104 -17.39 -4.81 6.89
CA LEU A 104 -16.90 -5.02 8.26
C LEU A 104 -15.37 -5.12 8.27
N VAL A 105 -14.77 -4.47 9.26
CA VAL A 105 -13.34 -4.61 9.58
C VAL A 105 -13.24 -5.37 10.89
N GLN A 106 -12.62 -6.55 10.86
CA GLN A 106 -12.36 -7.35 12.03
C GLN A 106 -10.90 -7.18 12.46
N ILE A 107 -10.72 -6.64 13.66
CA ILE A 107 -9.43 -6.46 14.32
C ILE A 107 -9.34 -7.51 15.43
N HIS A 108 -8.29 -8.32 15.41
CA HIS A 108 -8.07 -9.37 16.40
C HIS A 108 -7.34 -8.85 17.65
N GLY A 109 -7.34 -9.64 18.72
CA GLY A 109 -6.57 -9.34 19.94
C GLY A 109 -5.07 -9.59 19.77
N GLY A 110 -4.27 -9.26 20.79
CA GLY A 110 -2.84 -9.54 20.80
C GLY A 110 -2.53 -11.04 20.67
N GLY A 111 -1.53 -11.39 19.86
CA GLY A 111 -1.10 -12.78 19.63
C GLY A 111 -1.96 -13.59 18.65
N GLN A 112 -3.03 -13.00 18.10
CA GLN A 112 -3.88 -13.62 17.07
C GLN A 112 -3.45 -13.19 15.65
N TYR A 113 -4.17 -13.67 14.64
CA TYR A 113 -3.88 -13.45 13.22
C TYR A 113 -5.19 -13.30 12.43
N ALA A 114 -5.08 -12.97 11.13
CA ALA A 114 -6.24 -12.88 10.24
C ALA A 114 -6.99 -14.22 10.14
N ASP A 115 -8.26 -14.23 10.47
CA ASP A 115 -9.08 -15.45 10.56
C ASP A 115 -10.18 -15.47 9.50
N TYR A 116 -10.06 -16.40 8.55
CA TYR A 116 -11.05 -16.59 7.49
C TYR A 116 -12.42 -17.02 8.02
N ARG A 117 -12.51 -17.64 9.21
CA ARG A 117 -13.80 -18.08 9.76
C ARG A 117 -14.71 -16.91 10.14
N SER A 118 -14.11 -15.83 10.64
CA SER A 118 -14.82 -14.57 10.89
C SER A 118 -15.36 -13.98 9.58
N VAL A 119 -14.57 -14.04 8.52
CA VAL A 119 -14.97 -13.60 7.16
C VAL A 119 -16.11 -14.47 6.60
N LEU A 120 -15.98 -15.79 6.69
CA LEU A 120 -17.01 -16.75 6.24
C LEU A 120 -18.34 -16.51 6.94
N THR A 121 -18.31 -16.38 8.27
CA THR A 121 -19.51 -16.17 9.08
C THR A 121 -20.23 -14.88 8.71
N ASN A 122 -19.48 -13.80 8.49
CA ASN A 122 -20.04 -12.50 8.13
C ASN A 122 -20.51 -12.45 6.68
N ALA A 123 -19.80 -13.10 5.75
CA ALA A 123 -20.24 -13.22 4.37
C ALA A 123 -21.57 -13.98 4.29
N LYS A 124 -21.73 -15.10 5.02
CA LYS A 124 -23.03 -15.80 5.13
C LYS A 124 -24.16 -14.92 5.68
N ARG A 125 -23.86 -13.79 6.33
CA ARG A 125 -24.81 -12.79 6.82
C ARG A 125 -24.96 -11.56 5.90
N GLY A 126 -24.33 -11.56 4.72
CA GLY A 126 -24.44 -10.50 3.72
C GLY A 126 -23.40 -9.38 3.82
N TYR A 127 -22.28 -9.58 4.51
CA TYR A 127 -21.24 -8.56 4.66
C TYR A 127 -19.99 -8.87 3.83
N ALA A 128 -19.38 -7.83 3.25
CA ALA A 128 -17.99 -7.90 2.84
C ALA A 128 -17.11 -7.68 4.08
N THR A 129 -16.19 -8.58 4.38
CA THR A 129 -15.39 -8.51 5.61
C THR A 129 -13.91 -8.59 5.31
N ILE A 130 -13.12 -7.70 5.91
CA ILE A 130 -11.66 -7.83 6.01
C ILE A 130 -11.28 -8.17 7.45
N SER A 131 -10.54 -9.26 7.62
CA SER A 131 -9.87 -9.65 8.86
C SER A 131 -8.41 -9.23 8.74
N THR A 132 -8.02 -8.21 9.51
CA THR A 132 -6.66 -7.67 9.47
C THR A 132 -5.69 -8.62 10.14
N GLY A 133 -4.57 -8.93 9.51
CA GLY A 133 -3.49 -9.68 10.13
C GLY A 133 -2.44 -8.76 10.75
N VAL A 134 -1.28 -9.35 11.06
CA VAL A 134 -0.12 -8.63 11.59
C VAL A 134 0.81 -8.19 10.46
N LEU A 135 1.70 -7.24 10.78
CA LEU A 135 2.70 -6.66 9.89
C LEU A 135 3.55 -7.75 9.21
N MET A 136 3.56 -7.74 7.87
CA MET A 136 4.56 -8.42 7.06
C MET A 136 5.72 -7.47 6.78
N THR A 137 6.80 -7.52 7.56
CA THR A 137 8.06 -6.94 7.11
C THR A 137 8.68 -7.87 6.06
N TYR A 138 8.90 -7.38 4.84
CA TYR A 138 9.64 -8.14 3.84
C TYR A 138 11.10 -8.30 4.29
N LYS A 139 11.46 -9.50 4.74
CA LYS A 139 12.85 -9.95 4.73
C LYS A 139 12.91 -11.34 4.13
N ARG A 140 12.66 -11.43 2.81
CA ARG A 140 13.16 -12.56 2.03
C ARG A 140 14.67 -12.38 1.92
N ARG A 141 15.43 -13.14 2.71
CA ARG A 141 16.72 -13.64 2.26
C ARG A 141 16.45 -14.86 1.38
#